data_AF-A0A430EGC2-F1
#
_entry.id   AF-A0A430EGC2-F1
#
_cell.length_a   1.000
_cell.length_b   1.000
_cell.length_c   1.000
_cell.angle_alpha   90.00
_cell.angle_beta   90.00
_cell.angle_gamma   90.00
#
_symmetry.space_group_name_H-M   'P 1'
#
loop_
_entity.id
_entity.type
_entity.pdbx_description
1 polymer ?
#
loop_
_entity_poly.entity_id
_entity_poly.type
_entity_poly.pdbx_seq_one_letter_code
_entity_poly.pdbx_strand_id
1 'polypeptide(L)'
;MVESAVKSTMTGLIALGRLGAPWADYLLSGRQAVVEEWEWGMIVHTTASQAWQDFQNRSGLERKGRDAELIAELATRFGCTVSELDAKIQQVSLDELVRTLFKAVAPFAEMCRDIVLFFKEAGGATGRNNWVVALQEDNLDLRDFEQFASLVPQTASTISCPSIDFGTAHALYGEMWKLDPRQTGAFPEDVQQWLEAYDRGQYLEMPTSLRPSQVDAALEDASKVYLAALLDLQASGLDRADVETMRQIPGSRPGDFRVAFDLPALAAFEGDQWLRTGICGLASSLRMSAEHLADAFVGVNQRLRSCPRRELPLNVDLPLLQRILSLPIWAKRHEVYAVWIATEIRRAVRGYPVILHDKNGKLNFTFSEEEIATITSEGGKVKLIAERNVTLSNPVSKKRKGHAQPDYGLWVEGQGQPVCLMVVEVKHYKRSAGRSFAEMFVDYARAHPIATVAMAAHGPAGQALKRATILDSVAAGRCKPFGHLTPGDRCVREQFRAEVLKHVGPPAAIKGAEVLVIDISQSMANTVLYSPVFKSWLNQAKQEVASAILVDTEQRWEGNSDDVTEALVRPMNCGTSLAPVLNRILADYELARVATDREGAEELKRHFRSRARMTEMADGLIAVEVTA
;
A
#
# COMPACT_ATOMS: atom_id res chain seq x y z
N MET A 1 -31.86 -28.40 19.67
CA MET A 1 -32.70 -28.16 18.48
C MET A 1 -31.88 -27.73 17.26
N VAL A 2 -31.01 -26.72 17.36
CA VAL A 2 -30.12 -26.29 16.25
C VAL A 2 -29.20 -27.42 15.77
N GLU A 3 -28.62 -28.20 16.69
CA GLU A 3 -27.73 -29.33 16.35
C GLU A 3 -28.45 -30.47 15.59
N SER A 4 -29.73 -30.68 15.87
CA SER A 4 -30.56 -31.68 15.18
C SER A 4 -30.95 -31.22 13.77
N ALA A 5 -31.14 -29.91 13.57
CA ALA A 5 -31.43 -29.33 12.25
C ALA A 5 -30.20 -29.38 11.33
N VAL A 6 -29.00 -29.17 11.88
CA VAL A 6 -27.73 -29.30 11.14
C VAL A 6 -27.47 -30.75 10.74
N LYS A 7 -27.64 -31.71 11.66
CA LYS A 7 -27.48 -33.16 11.36
C LYS A 7 -28.48 -33.66 10.30
N SER A 8 -29.74 -33.20 10.35
CA SER A 8 -30.75 -33.56 9.34
C SER A 8 -30.43 -33.00 7.95
N THR A 9 -29.91 -31.77 7.88
CA THR A 9 -29.55 -31.12 6.60
C THR A 9 -28.31 -31.77 5.97
N MET A 10 -27.33 -32.17 6.79
CA MET A 10 -26.13 -32.89 6.31
C MET A 10 -26.45 -34.30 5.80
N THR A 11 -27.40 -34.99 6.42
CA THR A 11 -27.81 -36.33 5.97
C THR A 11 -28.48 -36.28 4.59
N GLY A 12 -29.24 -35.22 4.29
CA GLY A 12 -29.85 -35.00 2.97
C GLY A 12 -28.84 -34.70 1.85
N LEU A 13 -27.78 -33.97 2.16
CA LEU A 13 -26.72 -33.64 1.18
C LEU A 13 -25.83 -34.86 0.84
N ILE A 14 -25.59 -35.75 1.81
CA ILE A 14 -24.85 -37.01 1.59
C ILE A 14 -25.65 -37.97 0.69
N ALA A 15 -26.98 -37.96 0.78
CA ALA A 15 -27.84 -38.76 -0.10
C ALA A 15 -27.79 -38.28 -1.56
N LEU A 16 -27.66 -36.98 -1.81
CA LEU A 16 -27.55 -36.41 -3.15
C LEU A 16 -26.19 -36.71 -3.82
N GLY A 17 -25.12 -36.84 -3.04
CA GLY A 17 -23.78 -37.20 -3.54
C GLY A 17 -23.67 -38.64 -4.07
N ARG A 18 -24.56 -39.54 -3.68
CA ARG A 18 -24.56 -40.95 -4.13
C ARG A 18 -25.20 -41.18 -5.51
N LEU A 19 -25.67 -40.12 -6.17
CA LEU A 19 -26.32 -40.19 -7.49
C LEU A 19 -25.35 -40.00 -8.68
N GLY A 20 -24.04 -40.12 -8.48
CA GLY A 20 -23.08 -40.35 -9.57
C GLY A 20 -22.80 -39.14 -10.48
N ALA A 21 -22.72 -37.94 -9.92
CA ALA A 21 -22.37 -36.76 -10.69
C ALA A 21 -20.84 -36.48 -10.65
N PRO A 22 -20.17 -36.19 -11.79
CA PRO A 22 -18.70 -36.02 -11.87
C PRO A 22 -18.11 -34.90 -11.01
N TRP A 23 -18.93 -33.99 -10.48
CA TRP A 23 -18.50 -32.92 -9.58
C TRP A 23 -18.36 -33.38 -8.11
N ALA A 24 -18.90 -34.55 -7.75
CA ALA A 24 -18.84 -35.09 -6.39
C ALA A 24 -17.42 -35.51 -6.00
N ASP A 25 -16.65 -36.10 -6.92
CA ASP A 25 -15.26 -36.52 -6.66
C ASP A 25 -14.32 -35.31 -6.48
N TYR A 26 -14.59 -34.19 -7.15
CA TYR A 26 -13.85 -32.94 -6.96
C TYR A 26 -14.15 -32.28 -5.61
N LEU A 27 -15.41 -32.35 -5.13
CA LEU A 27 -15.79 -31.86 -3.81
C LEU A 27 -15.30 -32.77 -2.67
N LEU A 28 -15.17 -34.08 -2.90
CA LEU A 28 -14.72 -35.04 -1.90
C LEU A 28 -13.18 -35.07 -1.79
N SER A 29 -12.44 -35.03 -2.90
CA SER A 29 -10.97 -34.98 -2.88
C SER A 29 -10.43 -33.63 -2.39
N GLY A 30 -11.08 -32.51 -2.74
CA GLY A 30 -10.71 -31.18 -2.23
C GLY A 30 -11.13 -30.92 -0.79
N ARG A 31 -12.16 -31.61 -0.26
CA ARG A 31 -12.58 -31.48 1.15
C ARG A 31 -11.91 -32.47 2.09
N GLN A 32 -11.44 -33.64 1.64
CA GLN A 32 -10.67 -34.53 2.52
C GLN A 32 -9.36 -33.91 3.00
N ALA A 33 -8.81 -32.91 2.29
CA ALA A 33 -7.64 -32.15 2.74
C ALA A 33 -7.97 -30.89 3.58
N VAL A 34 -9.24 -30.45 3.62
CA VAL A 34 -9.63 -29.15 4.22
C VAL A 34 -10.68 -29.30 5.33
N VAL A 35 -11.26 -30.49 5.50
CA VAL A 35 -12.28 -30.80 6.51
C VAL A 35 -11.89 -32.04 7.32
N GLU A 36 -10.59 -32.23 7.58
CA GLU A 36 -10.22 -32.67 8.91
C GLU A 36 -10.51 -31.46 9.81
N GLU A 37 -11.46 -31.59 10.74
CA GLU A 37 -11.57 -30.66 11.84
C GLU A 37 -10.20 -30.57 12.50
N TRP A 38 -9.49 -29.46 12.26
CA TRP A 38 -8.31 -29.11 13.02
C TRP A 38 -8.82 -28.82 14.44
N GLU A 39 -8.90 -29.87 15.27
CA GLU A 39 -9.00 -29.77 16.72
C GLU A 39 -7.72 -29.12 17.24
N TRP A 40 -7.56 -27.82 16.96
CA TRP A 40 -6.72 -26.97 17.77
C TRP A 40 -7.42 -26.91 19.13
N GLY A 41 -7.05 -27.81 20.05
CA GLY A 41 -7.17 -27.49 21.46
C GLY A 41 -6.56 -26.11 21.63
N MET A 42 -7.39 -25.11 21.96
CA MET A 42 -6.92 -23.72 22.02
C MET A 42 -5.73 -23.67 22.96
N ILE A 43 -4.54 -23.51 22.41
CA ILE A 43 -3.34 -23.33 23.20
C ILE A 43 -3.47 -21.92 23.77
N VAL A 44 -3.89 -21.85 25.02
CA VAL A 44 -3.95 -20.60 25.76
C VAL A 44 -2.51 -20.24 26.13
N HIS A 45 -1.97 -19.25 25.44
CA HIS A 45 -0.69 -18.65 25.80
C HIS A 45 -0.91 -17.62 26.89
N THR A 46 -0.18 -17.74 27.99
CA THR A 46 -0.28 -16.80 29.12
C THR A 46 0.82 -15.74 29.12
N THR A 47 1.83 -15.90 28.25
CA THR A 47 3.00 -15.03 28.17
C THR A 47 3.44 -14.83 26.71
N ALA A 48 4.11 -13.70 26.45
CA ALA A 48 4.73 -13.41 25.16
C ALA A 48 5.75 -14.48 24.76
N SER A 49 6.57 -14.97 25.70
CA SER A 49 7.59 -15.97 25.41
C SER A 49 7.00 -17.31 24.92
N GLN A 50 5.90 -17.78 25.52
CA GLN A 50 5.19 -18.99 25.06
C GLN A 50 4.63 -18.80 23.65
N ALA A 51 3.95 -17.67 23.41
CA ALA A 51 3.40 -17.36 22.09
C ALA A 51 4.50 -17.24 21.03
N TRP A 52 5.65 -16.66 21.35
CA TRP A 52 6.79 -16.53 20.45
C TRP A 52 7.45 -17.87 20.11
N GLN A 53 7.60 -18.78 21.08
CA GLN A 53 8.11 -20.13 20.82
C GLN A 53 7.16 -20.92 19.92
N ASP A 54 5.86 -20.85 20.20
CA ASP A 54 4.83 -21.49 19.38
C ASP A 54 4.84 -20.92 17.95
N PHE A 55 4.96 -19.59 17.84
CA PHE A 55 5.12 -18.89 16.56
C PHE A 55 6.30 -19.43 15.76
N GLN A 56 7.49 -19.54 16.38
CA GLN A 56 8.69 -20.05 15.72
C GLN A 56 8.49 -21.49 15.23
N ASN A 57 7.82 -22.32 16.02
CA ASN A 57 7.63 -23.73 15.71
C ASN A 57 6.59 -23.97 14.59
N ARG A 58 5.53 -23.17 14.54
CA ARG A 58 4.38 -23.43 13.65
C ARG A 58 4.39 -22.65 12.34
N SER A 59 4.94 -21.44 12.35
CA SER A 59 4.81 -20.51 11.21
C SER A 59 5.86 -20.73 10.10
N GLY A 60 6.74 -21.73 10.26
CA GLY A 60 7.85 -21.95 9.33
C GLY A 60 8.84 -20.77 9.29
N LEU A 61 9.07 -20.12 10.42
CA LEU A 61 9.92 -18.95 10.55
C LEU A 61 11.41 -19.32 10.54
N GLU A 62 12.13 -18.88 9.52
CA GLU A 62 13.57 -19.05 9.37
C GLU A 62 14.36 -17.81 9.87
N ARG A 63 14.65 -17.75 11.17
CA ARG A 63 15.34 -16.61 11.79
C ARG A 63 16.67 -16.20 11.14
N LYS A 64 17.47 -17.20 10.74
CA LYS A 64 18.78 -17.01 10.09
C LYS A 64 18.69 -17.15 8.56
N GLY A 65 17.47 -17.20 8.06
CA GLY A 65 17.12 -17.51 6.68
C GLY A 65 16.16 -16.48 6.10
N ARG A 66 15.11 -16.96 5.42
CA ARG A 66 14.18 -16.11 4.63
C ARG A 66 13.50 -15.01 5.43
N ASP A 67 13.46 -15.13 6.76
CA ASP A 67 12.79 -14.19 7.67
C ASP A 67 13.75 -13.32 8.45
N ALA A 68 15.05 -13.33 8.12
CA ALA A 68 16.01 -12.50 8.83
C ALA A 68 15.62 -11.01 8.85
N GLU A 69 14.95 -10.52 7.82
CA GLU A 69 14.42 -9.15 7.75
C GLU A 69 13.20 -8.95 8.64
N LEU A 70 12.26 -9.88 8.62
CA LEU A 70 11.12 -9.85 9.55
C LEU A 70 11.62 -9.87 11.01
N ILE A 71 12.63 -10.68 11.31
CA ILE A 71 13.28 -10.71 12.63
C ILE A 71 13.98 -9.39 12.96
N ALA A 72 14.68 -8.78 11.99
CA ALA A 72 15.34 -7.50 12.17
C ALA A 72 14.33 -6.36 12.39
N GLU A 73 13.21 -6.40 11.67
CA GLU A 73 12.08 -5.48 11.81
C GLU A 73 11.45 -5.60 13.19
N LEU A 74 11.20 -6.83 13.65
CA LEU A 74 10.72 -7.08 15.01
C LEU A 74 11.70 -6.54 16.06
N ALA A 75 12.99 -6.83 15.91
CA ALA A 75 14.02 -6.32 16.82
C ALA A 75 14.04 -4.78 16.85
N THR A 76 13.94 -4.14 15.69
CA THR A 76 13.87 -2.67 15.57
C THR A 76 12.64 -2.12 16.28
N ARG A 77 11.47 -2.75 16.09
CA ARG A 77 10.21 -2.34 16.74
C ARG A 77 10.24 -2.53 18.25
N PHE A 78 10.92 -3.54 18.75
CA PHE A 78 11.13 -3.71 20.18
C PHE A 78 12.30 -2.87 20.74
N GLY A 79 12.98 -2.07 19.90
CA GLY A 79 14.12 -1.27 20.33
C GLY A 79 15.33 -2.10 20.79
N CYS A 80 15.58 -3.25 20.16
CA CYS A 80 16.68 -4.15 20.51
C CYS A 80 17.46 -4.65 19.28
N THR A 81 18.58 -5.32 19.50
CA THR A 81 19.29 -6.04 18.43
C THR A 81 18.64 -7.41 18.15
N VAL A 82 18.93 -7.99 16.98
CA VAL A 82 18.46 -9.35 16.63
C VAL A 82 18.92 -10.41 17.63
N SER A 83 20.11 -10.25 18.21
CA SER A 83 20.65 -11.14 19.26
C SER A 83 19.92 -11.02 20.59
N GLU A 84 19.33 -9.86 20.89
CA GLU A 84 18.63 -9.57 22.14
C GLU A 84 17.13 -9.86 22.06
N LEU A 85 16.60 -10.09 20.85
CA LEU A 85 15.17 -10.21 20.59
C LEU A 85 14.46 -11.21 21.52
N ASP A 86 15.01 -12.41 21.73
CA ASP A 86 14.36 -13.40 22.60
C ASP A 86 14.30 -12.94 24.06
N ALA A 87 15.35 -12.27 24.55
CA ALA A 87 15.38 -11.73 25.90
C ALA A 87 14.40 -10.56 26.05
N LYS A 88 14.30 -9.70 25.02
CA LYS A 88 13.34 -8.60 25.00
C LYS A 88 11.90 -9.12 24.96
N ILE A 89 11.61 -10.16 24.19
CA ILE A 89 10.28 -10.79 24.14
C ILE A 89 9.86 -11.40 25.48
N GLN A 90 10.79 -11.81 26.34
CA GLN A 90 10.46 -12.26 27.70
C GLN A 90 10.00 -11.11 28.62
N GLN A 91 10.29 -9.86 28.25
CA GLN A 91 10.00 -8.67 29.06
C GLN A 91 8.76 -7.90 28.59
N VAL A 92 8.28 -8.17 27.36
CA VAL A 92 7.10 -7.50 26.79
C VAL A 92 5.82 -8.24 27.15
N SER A 93 4.70 -7.51 27.12
CA SER A 93 3.38 -8.11 27.29
C SER A 93 3.01 -8.98 26.07
N LEU A 94 2.07 -9.90 26.26
CA LEU A 94 1.54 -10.70 25.15
C LEU A 94 0.91 -9.81 24.06
N ASP A 95 0.15 -8.79 24.46
CA ASP A 95 -0.48 -7.83 23.56
C ASP A 95 0.54 -7.05 22.74
N GLU A 96 1.64 -6.61 23.37
CA GLU A 96 2.73 -5.91 22.71
C GLU A 96 3.42 -6.80 21.67
N LEU A 97 3.67 -8.08 22.01
CA LEU A 97 4.21 -9.05 21.05
C LEU A 97 3.28 -9.22 19.84
N VAL A 98 2.00 -9.46 20.10
CA VAL A 98 1.00 -9.72 19.05
C VAL A 98 0.87 -8.49 18.16
N ARG A 99 0.66 -7.28 18.72
CA ARG A 99 0.59 -6.03 17.95
C ARG A 99 1.81 -5.83 17.07
N THR A 100 3.00 -6.08 17.62
CA THR A 100 4.27 -5.90 16.90
C THR A 100 4.41 -6.90 15.76
N LEU A 101 4.02 -8.16 15.96
CA LEU A 101 3.98 -9.17 14.90
C LEU A 101 3.01 -8.79 13.78
N PHE A 102 1.81 -8.32 14.11
CA PHE A 102 0.86 -7.88 13.10
C PHE A 102 1.36 -6.70 12.27
N LYS A 103 1.96 -5.69 12.91
CA LYS A 103 2.59 -4.58 12.20
C LYS A 103 3.67 -5.08 11.24
N ALA A 104 4.45 -6.09 11.65
CA ALA A 104 5.49 -6.67 10.82
C ALA A 104 4.94 -7.56 9.68
N VAL A 105 3.76 -8.16 9.85
CA VAL A 105 3.07 -8.98 8.83
C VAL A 105 2.23 -8.12 7.86
N ALA A 106 1.79 -6.94 8.27
CA ALA A 106 0.89 -6.08 7.49
C ALA A 106 1.33 -5.83 6.03
N PRO A 107 2.61 -5.59 5.70
CA PRO A 107 3.04 -5.46 4.31
C PRO A 107 2.71 -6.68 3.45
N PHE A 108 2.77 -7.90 4.00
CA PHE A 108 2.39 -9.11 3.26
C PHE A 108 0.90 -9.16 2.93
N ALA A 109 0.06 -8.62 3.81
CA ALA A 109 -1.38 -8.54 3.57
C ALA A 109 -1.71 -7.54 2.45
N GLU A 110 -0.99 -6.42 2.40
CA GLU A 110 -1.09 -5.45 1.31
C GLU A 110 -0.65 -6.05 -0.02
N MET A 111 0.45 -6.82 -0.04
CA MET A 111 0.85 -7.57 -1.24
C MET A 111 -0.23 -8.54 -1.70
N CYS A 112 -0.82 -9.32 -0.77
CA CYS A 112 -1.91 -10.23 -1.12
C CYS A 112 -3.13 -9.50 -1.68
N ARG A 113 -3.47 -8.33 -1.12
CA ARG A 113 -4.55 -7.48 -1.62
C ARG A 113 -4.27 -6.98 -3.03
N ASP A 114 -3.05 -6.51 -3.28
CA ASP A 114 -2.61 -6.06 -4.60
C ASP A 114 -2.68 -7.18 -5.65
N ILE A 115 -2.27 -8.39 -5.28
CA ILE A 115 -2.41 -9.58 -6.12
C ILE A 115 -3.90 -9.84 -6.39
N VAL A 116 -4.76 -9.84 -5.37
CA VAL A 116 -6.21 -10.04 -5.57
C VAL A 116 -6.80 -9.00 -6.53
N LEU A 117 -6.41 -7.73 -6.41
CA LEU A 117 -6.86 -6.66 -7.30
C LEU A 117 -6.37 -6.88 -8.73
N PHE A 118 -5.09 -7.22 -8.91
CA PHE A 118 -4.51 -7.54 -10.22
C PHE A 118 -5.31 -8.65 -10.93
N PHE A 119 -5.63 -9.73 -10.22
CA PHE A 119 -6.42 -10.84 -10.76
C PHE A 119 -7.88 -10.45 -11.07
N LYS A 120 -8.47 -9.54 -10.29
CA LYS A 120 -9.83 -9.02 -10.56
C LYS A 120 -9.87 -8.14 -11.81
N GLU A 121 -8.89 -7.25 -11.96
CA GLU A 121 -8.73 -6.38 -13.14
C GLU A 121 -8.48 -7.19 -14.42
N ALA A 122 -7.83 -8.36 -14.30
CA ALA A 122 -7.56 -9.28 -15.40
C ALA A 122 -8.79 -9.95 -16.04
N GLY A 123 -10.01 -9.60 -15.61
CA GLY A 123 -11.24 -10.29 -16.04
C GLY A 123 -11.66 -11.43 -15.11
N GLY A 124 -11.16 -11.46 -13.86
CA GLY A 124 -11.49 -12.49 -12.88
C GLY A 124 -12.96 -12.61 -12.48
N ALA A 125 -13.83 -11.72 -12.98
CA ALA A 125 -15.27 -11.76 -12.77
C ALA A 125 -15.98 -12.91 -13.51
N THR A 126 -15.46 -13.40 -14.65
CA THR A 126 -16.13 -14.43 -15.47
C THR A 126 -15.77 -15.87 -15.09
N GLY A 127 -14.88 -16.07 -14.11
CA GLY A 127 -14.54 -17.40 -13.59
C GLY A 127 -13.61 -17.37 -12.39
N ARG A 128 -14.08 -16.92 -11.21
CA ARG A 128 -13.30 -16.89 -9.96
C ARG A 128 -12.63 -18.23 -9.60
N ASN A 129 -13.23 -19.35 -9.99
CA ASN A 129 -12.72 -20.69 -9.72
C ASN A 129 -11.51 -21.11 -10.59
N ASN A 130 -11.15 -20.31 -11.59
CA ASN A 130 -10.08 -20.68 -12.53
C ASN A 130 -8.72 -20.06 -12.18
N TRP A 131 -8.68 -19.08 -11.27
CA TRP A 131 -7.45 -18.36 -10.95
C TRP A 131 -6.69 -19.05 -9.83
N VAL A 132 -5.68 -19.82 -10.22
CA VAL A 132 -4.75 -20.49 -9.32
C VAL A 132 -3.37 -19.86 -9.53
N VAL A 133 -2.74 -19.43 -8.44
CA VAL A 133 -1.33 -19.06 -8.42
C VAL A 133 -0.54 -20.33 -8.11
N ALA A 134 -0.02 -20.98 -9.15
CA ALA A 134 0.87 -22.12 -9.00
C ALA A 134 2.24 -21.63 -8.52
N LEU A 135 2.59 -21.94 -7.27
CA LEU A 135 3.86 -21.61 -6.62
C LEU A 135 4.63 -22.91 -6.36
N GLN A 136 5.57 -23.24 -7.25
CA GLN A 136 6.25 -24.54 -7.29
C GLN A 136 5.27 -25.71 -7.50
N GLU A 137 5.28 -26.69 -6.58
CA GLU A 137 4.39 -27.86 -6.57
C GLU A 137 3.06 -27.56 -5.88
N ASP A 138 2.96 -26.40 -5.20
CA ASP A 138 1.76 -26.01 -4.47
C ASP A 138 0.89 -25.07 -5.32
N ASN A 139 -0.41 -25.34 -5.32
CA ASN A 139 -1.40 -24.49 -5.98
C ASN A 139 -2.09 -23.65 -4.91
N LEU A 140 -1.82 -22.34 -4.88
CA LEU A 140 -2.57 -21.41 -4.04
C LEU A 140 -3.77 -20.88 -4.81
N ASP A 141 -4.96 -21.00 -4.22
CA ASP A 141 -6.18 -20.45 -4.78
C ASP A 141 -6.21 -18.94 -4.49
N LEU A 142 -6.82 -18.14 -5.37
CA LEU A 142 -7.07 -16.72 -5.11
C LEU A 142 -7.77 -16.50 -3.75
N ARG A 143 -8.61 -17.45 -3.32
CA ARG A 143 -9.26 -17.46 -2.01
C ARG A 143 -8.27 -17.47 -0.84
N ASP A 144 -7.10 -18.08 -0.98
CA ASP A 144 -6.07 -18.07 0.06
C ASP A 144 -5.50 -16.64 0.24
N PHE A 145 -5.33 -15.91 -0.87
CA PHE A 145 -4.92 -14.51 -0.84
C PHE A 145 -6.03 -13.61 -0.27
N GLU A 146 -7.29 -13.82 -0.68
CA GLU A 146 -8.44 -13.09 -0.14
C GLU A 146 -8.61 -13.33 1.37
N GLN A 147 -8.45 -14.58 1.82
CA GLN A 147 -8.51 -14.94 3.23
C GLN A 147 -7.37 -14.26 4.00
N PHE A 148 -6.14 -14.33 3.52
CA PHE A 148 -5.01 -13.66 4.19
C PHE A 148 -5.19 -12.13 4.25
N ALA A 149 -5.56 -11.52 3.11
CA ALA A 149 -5.75 -10.08 2.99
C ALA A 149 -6.96 -9.55 3.79
N SER A 150 -7.96 -10.40 4.06
CA SER A 150 -9.13 -10.02 4.86
C SER A 150 -8.95 -10.27 6.36
N LEU A 151 -8.19 -11.30 6.76
CA LEU A 151 -7.96 -11.58 8.17
C LEU A 151 -7.04 -10.54 8.80
N VAL A 152 -5.98 -10.08 8.12
CA VAL A 152 -5.04 -9.10 8.71
C VAL A 152 -5.70 -7.77 9.12
N PRO A 153 -6.63 -7.17 8.34
CA PRO A 153 -7.40 -6.01 8.81
C PRO A 153 -8.41 -6.32 9.92
N GLN A 154 -8.94 -7.55 9.98
CA GLN A 154 -9.89 -7.96 11.03
C GLN A 154 -9.24 -8.14 12.39
N THR A 155 -7.91 -8.18 12.46
CA THR A 155 -7.17 -8.50 13.69
C THR A 155 -7.10 -7.38 14.67
N ALA A 156 -7.59 -6.22 14.29
CA ALA A 156 -7.86 -5.20 15.24
C ALA A 156 -9.28 -4.71 15.10
N SER A 157 -9.88 -4.34 16.22
CA SER A 157 -10.68 -3.13 16.19
C SER A 157 -9.77 -2.04 15.62
N THR A 158 -9.80 -1.86 14.30
CA THR A 158 -8.97 -0.87 13.65
C THR A 158 -9.59 0.48 13.91
N ILE A 159 -8.75 1.45 14.25
CA ILE A 159 -9.16 2.84 14.14
C ILE A 159 -8.67 3.33 12.78
N SER A 160 -9.63 3.64 11.92
CA SER A 160 -9.36 4.42 10.71
C SER A 160 -9.10 5.88 11.11
N CYS A 161 -7.84 6.29 11.16
CA CYS A 161 -7.44 7.65 11.49
C CYS A 161 -6.93 8.40 10.26
N PRO A 162 -7.09 9.74 10.19
CA PRO A 162 -6.41 10.56 9.19
C PRO A 162 -4.88 10.38 9.25
N SER A 163 -4.25 10.12 8.11
CA SER A 163 -2.80 10.12 7.89
C SER A 163 -2.34 11.54 7.58
N ILE A 164 -2.11 12.32 8.63
CA ILE A 164 -1.84 13.74 8.53
C ILE A 164 -0.37 14.04 8.15
N ASP A 165 -0.18 15.13 7.41
CA ASP A 165 1.14 15.71 7.12
C ASP A 165 1.55 16.73 8.18
N PHE A 166 2.74 17.31 8.02
CA PHE A 166 3.25 18.28 8.99
C PHE A 166 2.36 19.52 9.14
N GLY A 167 1.86 20.06 8.01
CA GLY A 167 1.01 21.25 8.01
C GLY A 167 -0.34 21.01 8.71
N THR A 168 -0.92 19.83 8.52
CA THR A 168 -2.18 19.44 9.16
C THR A 168 -1.99 19.20 10.66
N ALA A 169 -0.89 18.58 11.07
CA ALA A 169 -0.54 18.43 12.49
C ALA A 169 -0.40 19.79 13.19
N HIS A 170 0.22 20.77 12.52
CA HIS A 170 0.37 22.13 13.06
C HIS A 170 -0.96 22.89 13.11
N ALA A 171 -1.82 22.74 12.10
CA ALA A 171 -3.17 23.32 12.14
C ALA A 171 -4.00 22.74 13.29
N LEU A 172 -3.95 21.42 13.48
CA LEU A 172 -4.63 20.73 14.58
C LEU A 172 -4.09 21.21 15.95
N TYR A 173 -2.77 21.36 16.08
CA TYR A 173 -2.14 21.94 17.27
C TYR A 173 -2.70 23.32 17.61
N GLY A 174 -2.79 24.20 16.60
CA GLY A 174 -3.29 25.56 16.78
C GLY A 174 -4.71 25.62 17.31
N GLU A 175 -5.61 24.76 16.81
CA GLU A 175 -6.99 24.68 17.32
C GLU A 175 -7.06 24.06 18.72
N MET A 176 -6.31 22.99 18.98
CA MET A 176 -6.26 22.37 20.31
C MET A 176 -5.66 23.30 21.36
N TRP A 177 -4.68 24.12 21.00
CA TRP A 177 -4.08 25.13 21.87
C TRP A 177 -5.09 26.19 22.31
N LYS A 178 -6.01 26.61 21.41
CA LYS A 178 -7.09 27.55 21.79
C LYS A 178 -8.04 26.97 22.83
N LEU A 179 -8.11 25.64 22.93
CA LEU A 179 -8.90 24.92 23.93
C LEU A 179 -8.12 24.58 25.21
N ASP A 180 -6.78 24.71 25.28
CA ASP A 180 -5.96 24.22 26.41
C ASP A 180 -6.33 24.92 27.77
N PRO A 181 -6.79 24.16 28.79
CA PRO A 181 -7.23 24.65 30.10
C PRO A 181 -6.14 25.09 31.06
N ARG A 182 -4.89 25.23 30.63
CA ARG A 182 -4.00 26.21 31.27
C ARG A 182 -4.66 27.60 31.42
N GLN A 183 -5.83 27.81 30.78
CA GLN A 183 -6.73 28.93 30.99
C GLN A 183 -8.05 28.64 31.77
N THR A 184 -8.58 27.40 31.90
CA THR A 184 -9.90 27.15 32.57
C THR A 184 -10.17 25.71 33.11
N GLY A 185 -9.86 25.43 34.38
CA GLY A 185 -10.56 24.41 35.20
C GLY A 185 -9.89 23.03 35.43
N ALA A 186 -10.51 22.19 36.28
CA ALA A 186 -10.01 20.85 36.65
C ALA A 186 -10.28 19.80 35.54
N PHE A 187 -9.41 18.81 35.33
CA PHE A 187 -9.61 17.75 34.33
C PHE A 187 -10.30 16.49 34.90
N PRO A 188 -10.82 15.56 34.07
CA PRO A 188 -11.14 14.20 34.51
C PRO A 188 -9.94 13.51 35.18
N GLU A 189 -10.20 12.59 36.12
CA GLU A 189 -9.15 11.95 36.92
C GLU A 189 -8.14 11.16 36.07
N ASP A 190 -8.61 10.41 35.06
CA ASP A 190 -7.75 9.65 34.15
C ASP A 190 -6.85 10.56 33.29
N VAL A 191 -7.35 11.73 32.89
CA VAL A 191 -6.55 12.76 32.22
C VAL A 191 -5.50 13.35 33.16
N GLN A 192 -5.84 13.62 34.43
CA GLN A 192 -4.87 14.12 35.42
C GLN A 192 -3.73 13.11 35.63
N GLN A 193 -4.07 11.83 35.83
CA GLN A 193 -3.09 10.75 35.97
C GLN A 193 -2.17 10.65 34.74
N TRP A 194 -2.73 10.78 33.54
CA TRP A 194 -1.97 10.79 32.30
C TRP A 194 -1.01 11.98 32.22
N LEU A 195 -1.47 13.20 32.54
CA LEU A 195 -0.65 14.40 32.53
C LEU A 195 0.49 14.33 33.55
N GLU A 196 0.24 13.81 34.75
CA GLU A 196 1.29 13.60 35.75
C GLU A 196 2.36 12.61 35.29
N ALA A 197 1.96 11.53 34.61
CA ALA A 197 2.90 10.57 34.05
C ALA A 197 3.70 11.17 32.88
N TYR A 198 3.01 11.94 32.02
CA TYR A 198 3.63 12.68 30.93
C TYR A 198 4.68 13.68 31.43
N ASP A 199 4.38 14.40 32.51
CA ASP A 199 5.30 15.36 33.12
C ASP A 199 6.51 14.64 33.78
N ARG A 200 6.36 13.37 34.16
CA ARG A 200 7.47 12.47 34.55
C ARG A 200 8.20 11.83 33.35
N GLY A 201 7.83 12.19 32.12
CA GLY A 201 8.45 11.69 30.89
C GLY A 201 7.89 10.38 30.37
N GLN A 202 6.76 9.89 30.89
CA GLN A 202 6.17 8.61 30.52
C GLN A 202 4.95 8.76 29.60
N TYR A 203 4.85 7.91 28.58
CA TYR A 203 3.67 7.81 27.71
C TYR A 203 2.73 6.70 28.18
N LEU A 204 1.68 7.07 28.92
CA LEU A 204 0.60 6.13 29.28
C LEU A 204 -0.41 5.97 28.14
N GLU A 205 -1.27 4.94 28.22
CA GLU A 205 -2.39 4.77 27.29
C GLU A 205 -3.30 5.99 27.28
N MET A 206 -3.99 6.23 26.16
CA MET A 206 -4.91 7.37 26.05
C MET A 206 -5.97 7.32 27.16
N PRO A 207 -6.23 8.44 27.86
CA PRO A 207 -7.29 8.51 28.87
C PRO A 207 -8.61 7.99 28.32
N THR A 208 -9.28 7.14 29.09
CA THR A 208 -10.53 6.51 28.67
C THR A 208 -11.61 7.53 28.30
N SER A 209 -11.67 8.65 29.02
CA SER A 209 -12.60 9.75 28.77
C SER A 209 -12.36 10.47 27.45
N LEU A 210 -11.19 10.30 26.82
CA LEU A 210 -10.80 11.00 25.58
C LEU A 210 -10.76 10.08 24.36
N ARG A 211 -11.13 8.81 24.52
CA ARG A 211 -11.19 7.86 23.40
C ARG A 211 -12.14 8.39 22.32
N PRO A 212 -11.95 8.03 21.04
CA PRO A 212 -12.77 8.54 19.94
C PRO A 212 -14.28 8.37 20.15
N SER A 213 -14.70 7.28 20.79
CA SER A 213 -16.11 7.01 21.09
C SER A 213 -16.69 7.81 22.28
N GLN A 214 -15.84 8.52 23.03
CA GLN A 214 -16.18 9.24 24.26
C GLN A 214 -16.14 10.77 24.08
N VAL A 215 -15.61 11.25 22.95
CA VAL A 215 -15.59 12.68 22.59
C VAL A 215 -16.74 13.01 21.63
N ASP A 216 -17.03 14.30 21.46
CA ASP A 216 -17.99 14.76 20.46
C ASP A 216 -17.57 14.34 19.04
N ALA A 217 -18.55 14.06 18.17
CA ALA A 217 -18.31 13.65 16.78
C ALA A 217 -17.47 14.68 15.99
N ALA A 218 -17.55 15.97 16.33
CA ALA A 218 -16.72 17.01 15.73
C ALA A 218 -15.22 16.86 16.07
N LEU A 219 -14.86 16.08 17.09
CA LEU A 219 -13.48 15.86 17.53
C LEU A 219 -13.01 14.41 17.39
N GLU A 220 -13.85 13.52 16.87
CA GLU A 220 -13.55 12.10 16.75
C GLU A 220 -12.24 11.87 15.96
N ASP A 221 -12.09 12.49 14.79
CA ASP A 221 -10.88 12.36 13.97
C ASP A 221 -9.64 12.95 14.64
N ALA A 222 -9.77 14.04 15.37
CA ALA A 222 -8.67 14.62 16.15
C ALA A 222 -8.25 13.68 17.29
N SER A 223 -9.21 13.11 18.02
CA SER A 223 -8.95 12.09 19.05
C SER A 223 -8.24 10.87 18.46
N LYS A 224 -8.66 10.40 17.28
CA LYS A 224 -7.98 9.30 16.56
C LYS A 224 -6.55 9.65 16.17
N VAL A 225 -6.28 10.88 15.74
CA VAL A 225 -4.91 11.35 15.42
C VAL A 225 -4.02 11.34 16.66
N TYR A 226 -4.49 11.85 17.79
CA TYR A 226 -3.70 11.84 19.03
C TYR A 226 -3.49 10.42 19.57
N LEU A 227 -4.50 9.56 19.47
CA LEU A 227 -4.37 8.15 19.78
C LEU A 227 -3.34 7.46 18.88
N ALA A 228 -3.34 7.76 17.58
CA ALA A 228 -2.35 7.24 16.63
C ALA A 228 -0.92 7.61 17.03
N ALA A 229 -0.68 8.89 17.30
CA ALA A 229 0.62 9.40 17.69
C ALA A 229 1.09 8.79 19.02
N LEU A 230 0.19 8.67 19.99
CA LEU A 230 0.49 8.03 21.28
C LEU A 230 0.84 6.56 21.10
N LEU A 231 0.08 5.81 20.31
CA LEU A 231 0.37 4.41 20.01
C LEU A 231 1.71 4.23 19.28
N ASP A 232 2.06 5.15 18.38
CA ASP A 232 3.34 5.10 17.65
C ASP A 232 4.53 5.45 18.57
N LEU A 233 4.39 6.42 19.49
CA LEU A 233 5.40 6.69 20.52
C LEU A 233 5.54 5.53 21.51
N GLN A 234 4.44 5.00 22.03
CA GLN A 234 4.48 3.85 22.95
C GLN A 234 5.11 2.63 22.28
N ALA A 235 4.78 2.37 21.01
CA ALA A 235 5.37 1.28 20.24
C ALA A 235 6.86 1.49 19.94
N SER A 236 7.38 2.71 20.03
CA SER A 236 8.82 2.97 19.90
C SER A 236 9.60 2.61 21.17
N GLY A 237 8.92 2.43 22.30
CA GLY A 237 9.53 2.19 23.60
C GLY A 237 10.34 3.37 24.15
N LEU A 238 10.29 4.53 23.48
CA LEU A 238 11.00 5.73 23.88
C LEU A 238 10.25 6.46 24.99
N ASP A 239 11.00 6.99 25.95
CA ASP A 239 10.48 7.98 26.87
C ASP A 239 10.61 9.40 26.29
N ARG A 240 10.08 10.40 27.01
CA ARG A 240 10.11 11.78 26.52
C ARG A 240 11.54 12.35 26.42
N ALA A 241 12.47 11.91 27.25
CA ALA A 241 13.86 12.36 27.20
C ALA A 241 14.58 11.78 25.97
N ASP A 242 14.28 10.53 25.62
CA ASP A 242 14.75 9.92 24.38
C ASP A 242 14.23 10.66 23.16
N VAL A 243 12.94 10.98 23.14
CA VAL A 243 12.29 11.75 22.06
C VAL A 243 12.91 13.14 21.91
N GLU A 244 13.19 13.84 23.02
CA GLU A 244 13.86 15.15 22.99
C GLU A 244 15.30 15.03 22.46
N THR A 245 16.00 13.92 22.76
CA THR A 245 17.33 13.65 22.22
C THR A 245 17.29 13.47 20.70
N MET A 246 16.27 12.78 20.18
CA MET A 246 16.07 12.60 18.73
C MET A 246 15.86 13.92 17.98
N ARG A 247 15.20 14.90 18.62
CA ARG A 247 15.00 16.24 18.06
C ARG A 247 16.31 16.95 17.74
N GLN A 248 17.37 16.68 18.50
CA GLN A 248 18.67 17.36 18.36
C GLN A 248 19.51 16.82 17.18
N ILE A 249 19.08 15.75 16.53
CA ILE A 249 19.81 15.13 15.41
C ILE A 249 19.73 16.04 14.17
N PRO A 250 20.86 16.50 13.61
CA PRO A 250 20.88 17.32 12.39
C PRO A 250 20.27 16.56 11.20
N GLY A 251 19.25 17.14 10.57
CA GLY A 251 18.48 16.50 9.47
C GLY A 251 17.01 16.26 9.81
N SER A 252 16.63 16.34 11.08
CA SER A 252 15.24 16.23 11.55
C SER A 252 14.44 17.53 11.37
N ARG A 253 14.66 18.30 10.29
CA ARG A 253 14.00 19.60 10.13
C ARG A 253 12.54 19.42 9.68
N PRO A 254 11.59 20.16 10.29
CA PRO A 254 10.14 20.10 10.01
C PRO A 254 9.70 20.06 8.55
N GLY A 255 10.45 20.70 7.64
CA GLY A 255 10.08 20.82 6.22
C GLY A 255 10.26 19.55 5.39
N ASP A 256 10.98 18.54 5.89
CA ASP A 256 11.30 17.33 5.13
C ASP A 256 10.37 16.14 5.47
N PHE A 257 9.50 16.26 6.48
CA PHE A 257 8.65 15.17 6.92
C PHE A 257 7.38 15.06 6.07
N ARG A 258 7.26 13.94 5.35
CA ARG A 258 6.12 13.64 4.49
C ARG A 258 4.91 13.13 5.27
N VAL A 259 5.10 12.57 6.46
CA VAL A 259 4.05 12.03 7.32
C VAL A 259 4.32 12.47 8.77
N ALA A 260 3.30 13.01 9.46
CA ALA A 260 3.48 13.54 10.82
C ALA A 260 3.74 12.45 11.88
N PHE A 261 3.41 11.20 11.56
CA PHE A 261 3.55 10.04 12.45
C PHE A 261 4.92 9.37 12.38
N ASP A 262 5.80 9.81 11.49
CA ASP A 262 7.18 9.31 11.48
C ASP A 262 7.85 9.71 12.80
N LEU A 263 8.62 8.81 13.41
CA LEU A 263 9.19 9.04 14.73
C LEU A 263 10.02 10.33 14.85
N PRO A 264 10.85 10.73 13.84
CA PRO A 264 11.50 12.03 13.86
C PRO A 264 10.54 13.23 13.78
N ALA A 265 9.42 13.09 13.05
CA ALA A 265 8.38 14.12 12.97
C ALA A 265 7.63 14.25 14.30
N LEU A 266 7.22 13.13 14.89
CA LEU A 266 6.65 13.07 16.24
C LEU A 266 7.59 13.68 17.27
N ALA A 267 8.89 13.39 17.20
CA ALA A 267 9.88 13.99 18.08
C ALA A 267 9.98 15.52 17.93
N ALA A 268 9.88 16.02 16.69
CA ALA A 268 9.85 17.46 16.45
C ALA A 268 8.60 18.12 17.06
N PHE A 269 7.41 17.52 16.86
CA PHE A 269 6.16 18.01 17.46
C PHE A 269 6.19 17.97 18.98
N GLU A 270 6.78 16.91 19.53
CA GLU A 270 6.75 16.68 20.94
C GLU A 270 7.68 17.59 21.73
N GLY A 271 8.72 18.12 21.07
CA GLY A 271 9.49 19.24 21.58
C GLY A 271 8.65 20.50 21.87
N ASP A 272 7.48 20.64 21.25
CA ASP A 272 6.49 21.70 21.50
C ASP A 272 5.30 21.21 22.36
N GLN A 273 5.44 20.03 22.99
CA GLN A 273 4.41 19.39 23.82
C GLN A 273 3.09 19.14 23.07
N TRP A 274 3.19 18.78 21.78
CA TRP A 274 2.03 18.60 20.91
C TRP A 274 1.00 17.60 21.45
N LEU A 275 1.46 16.44 21.96
CA LEU A 275 0.54 15.46 22.58
C LEU A 275 -0.14 16.03 23.81
N ARG A 276 0.63 16.67 24.70
CA ARG A 276 0.10 17.27 25.93
C ARG A 276 -0.99 18.30 25.62
N THR A 277 -0.72 19.22 24.69
CA THR A 277 -1.67 20.25 24.24
C THR A 277 -2.92 19.61 23.64
N GLY A 278 -2.77 18.57 22.82
CA GLY A 278 -3.88 17.81 22.26
C GLY A 278 -4.77 17.15 23.31
N ILE A 279 -4.17 16.43 24.26
CA ILE A 279 -4.87 15.78 25.36
C ILE A 279 -5.60 16.81 26.25
N CYS A 280 -4.95 17.92 26.57
CA CYS A 280 -5.58 19.03 27.29
C CYS A 280 -6.78 19.59 26.51
N GLY A 281 -6.62 19.92 25.23
CA GLY A 281 -7.68 20.50 24.40
C GLY A 281 -8.89 19.57 24.24
N LEU A 282 -8.65 18.26 24.04
CA LEU A 282 -9.70 17.25 24.05
C LEU A 282 -10.41 17.19 25.41
N ALA A 283 -9.69 17.26 26.52
CA ALA A 283 -10.31 17.22 27.85
C ALA A 283 -11.16 18.45 28.16
N SER A 284 -10.79 19.65 27.70
CA SER A 284 -11.64 20.85 27.82
C SER A 284 -12.91 20.72 27.01
N SER A 285 -12.81 20.12 25.83
CA SER A 285 -13.94 20.00 24.90
C SER A 285 -15.11 19.24 25.50
N LEU A 286 -14.86 18.33 26.45
CA LEU A 286 -15.89 17.56 27.16
C LEU A 286 -16.92 18.44 27.91
N ARG A 287 -16.61 19.72 28.12
CA ARG A 287 -17.50 20.70 28.78
C ARG A 287 -18.18 21.68 27.82
N MET A 288 -17.85 21.62 26.55
CA MET A 288 -18.32 22.56 25.55
C MET A 288 -19.58 22.02 24.86
N SER A 289 -20.40 22.91 24.30
CA SER A 289 -21.53 22.48 23.47
C SER A 289 -21.06 21.98 22.11
N ALA A 290 -21.77 21.01 21.54
CA ALA A 290 -21.47 20.45 20.22
C ALA A 290 -21.45 21.52 19.11
N GLU A 291 -22.34 22.52 19.18
CA GLU A 291 -22.38 23.65 18.23
C GLU A 291 -21.08 24.45 18.24
N HIS A 292 -20.59 24.81 19.43
CA HIS A 292 -19.36 25.56 19.56
C HIS A 292 -18.14 24.76 19.07
N LEU A 293 -18.11 23.45 19.34
CA LEU A 293 -17.06 22.56 18.85
C LEU A 293 -17.08 22.42 17.33
N ALA A 294 -18.26 22.26 16.73
CA ALA A 294 -18.42 22.15 15.29
C ALA A 294 -17.92 23.42 14.56
N ASP A 295 -18.27 24.60 15.07
CA ASP A 295 -17.82 25.89 14.53
C ASP A 295 -16.32 26.08 14.68
N ALA A 296 -15.77 25.82 15.89
CA ALA A 296 -14.34 25.98 16.16
C ALA A 296 -13.47 25.05 15.32
N PHE A 297 -13.92 23.82 15.05
CA PHE A 297 -13.14 22.81 14.33
C PHE A 297 -13.49 22.65 12.86
N VAL A 298 -14.38 23.47 12.28
CA VAL A 298 -14.84 23.28 10.89
C VAL A 298 -13.67 23.23 9.90
N GLY A 299 -12.70 24.14 10.03
CA GLY A 299 -11.54 24.23 9.13
C GLY A 299 -10.55 23.06 9.30
N VAL A 300 -10.31 22.62 10.54
CA VAL A 300 -9.44 21.46 10.80
C VAL A 300 -10.11 20.16 10.39
N ASN A 301 -11.40 20.00 10.64
CA ASN A 301 -12.17 18.82 10.23
C ASN A 301 -12.22 18.67 8.72
N GLN A 302 -12.34 19.76 7.97
CA GLN A 302 -12.25 19.71 6.52
C GLN A 302 -10.89 19.19 6.05
N ARG A 303 -9.79 19.64 6.67
CA ARG A 303 -8.43 19.15 6.37
C ARG A 303 -8.24 17.68 6.77
N LEU A 304 -8.67 17.29 7.97
CA LEU A 304 -8.57 15.90 8.44
C LEU A 304 -9.36 14.94 7.55
N ARG A 305 -10.53 15.36 7.04
CA ARG A 305 -11.35 14.57 6.11
C ARG A 305 -10.71 14.42 4.73
N SER A 306 -9.90 15.38 4.29
CA SER A 306 -9.20 15.27 3.01
C SER A 306 -7.92 14.43 3.10
N CYS A 307 -7.39 14.15 4.29
CA CYS A 307 -6.22 13.29 4.44
C CYS A 307 -6.52 11.83 4.06
N PRO A 308 -5.53 11.08 3.51
CA PRO A 308 -5.64 9.63 3.39
C PRO A 308 -5.93 9.01 4.76
N ARG A 309 -6.63 7.87 4.81
CA ARG A 309 -6.86 7.16 6.06
C ARG A 309 -5.81 6.08 6.25
N ARG A 310 -5.30 5.93 7.48
CA ARG A 310 -4.51 4.79 7.92
C ARG A 310 -5.30 3.99 8.95
N GLU A 311 -5.13 2.67 8.94
CA GLU A 311 -5.76 1.78 9.91
C GLU A 311 -4.79 1.49 11.06
N LEU A 312 -5.24 1.71 12.30
CA LEU A 312 -4.45 1.48 13.51
C LEU A 312 -4.98 0.27 14.29
N PRO A 313 -4.13 -0.69 14.67
CA PRO A 313 -4.61 -1.81 15.44
C PRO A 313 -4.79 -1.49 16.95
N LEU A 314 -6.03 -1.52 17.49
CA LEU A 314 -6.29 -1.25 18.92
C LEU A 314 -6.22 -2.46 19.86
N ASN A 315 -6.68 -3.63 19.43
CA ASN A 315 -6.75 -4.86 20.22
C ASN A 315 -6.40 -5.98 19.28
N VAL A 316 -5.56 -6.92 19.70
CA VAL A 316 -5.08 -7.90 18.74
C VAL A 316 -5.17 -9.31 19.31
N ASP A 317 -5.95 -10.14 18.63
CA ASP A 317 -6.32 -11.48 19.09
C ASP A 317 -5.26 -12.51 18.67
N LEU A 318 -4.66 -13.19 19.65
CA LEU A 318 -3.61 -14.18 19.42
C LEU A 318 -4.11 -15.40 18.60
N PRO A 319 -5.27 -16.00 18.89
CA PRO A 319 -5.92 -16.99 18.02
C PRO A 319 -5.95 -16.59 16.54
N LEU A 320 -6.24 -15.31 16.26
CA LEU A 320 -6.32 -14.81 14.90
C LEU A 320 -4.93 -14.66 14.26
N LEU A 321 -3.91 -14.26 15.03
CA LEU A 321 -2.51 -14.30 14.59
C LEU A 321 -2.12 -15.73 14.20
N GLN A 322 -2.38 -16.69 15.08
CA GLN A 322 -2.10 -18.10 14.83
C GLN A 322 -2.81 -18.59 13.56
N ARG A 323 -4.08 -18.19 13.36
CA ARG A 323 -4.83 -18.51 12.15
C ARG A 323 -4.15 -17.96 10.90
N ILE A 324 -3.77 -16.68 10.88
CA ILE A 324 -3.13 -16.04 9.72
C ILE A 324 -1.81 -16.73 9.35
N LEU A 325 -1.02 -17.08 10.36
CA LEU A 325 0.29 -17.68 10.17
C LEU A 325 0.24 -19.17 9.84
N SER A 326 -0.89 -19.81 10.14
CA SER A 326 -1.18 -21.18 9.71
C SER A 326 -1.64 -21.26 8.24
N LEU A 327 -1.94 -20.12 7.60
CA LEU A 327 -2.36 -20.14 6.21
C LEU A 327 -1.20 -20.58 5.29
N PRO A 328 -1.46 -21.44 4.28
CA PRO A 328 -0.43 -21.91 3.36
C PRO A 328 0.37 -20.78 2.70
N ILE A 329 -0.32 -19.68 2.36
CA ILE A 329 0.29 -18.50 1.77
C ILE A 329 1.37 -17.86 2.65
N TRP A 330 1.25 -17.95 3.98
CA TRP A 330 2.27 -17.44 4.89
C TRP A 330 3.58 -18.21 4.73
N ALA A 331 3.53 -19.55 4.64
CA ALA A 331 4.72 -20.37 4.39
C ALA A 331 5.39 -20.02 3.04
N LYS A 332 4.60 -19.51 2.10
CA LYS A 332 5.02 -19.09 0.74
C LYS A 332 5.26 -17.58 0.60
N ARG A 333 5.29 -16.81 1.69
CA ARG A 333 5.42 -15.33 1.70
C ARG A 333 6.55 -14.74 0.83
N HIS A 334 7.65 -15.47 0.68
CA HIS A 334 8.78 -15.06 -0.17
C HIS A 334 8.51 -15.24 -1.67
N GLU A 335 7.72 -16.24 -2.06
CA GLU A 335 7.23 -16.46 -3.42
C GLU A 335 6.11 -15.45 -3.73
N VAL A 336 5.27 -15.13 -2.74
CA VAL A 336 4.26 -14.06 -2.83
C VAL A 336 4.90 -12.72 -3.20
N TYR A 337 6.08 -12.39 -2.66
CA TYR A 337 6.80 -11.17 -3.03
C TYR A 337 7.15 -11.15 -4.52
N ALA A 338 7.59 -12.26 -5.12
CA ALA A 338 7.88 -12.32 -6.54
C ALA A 338 6.63 -12.10 -7.39
N VAL A 339 5.50 -12.72 -7.04
CA VAL A 339 4.20 -12.47 -7.70
C VAL A 339 3.80 -11.00 -7.56
N TRP A 340 3.97 -10.42 -6.38
CA TRP A 340 3.67 -9.01 -6.14
C TRP A 340 4.51 -8.07 -7.03
N ILE A 341 5.79 -8.38 -7.30
CA ILE A 341 6.58 -7.58 -8.25
C ILE A 341 6.00 -7.62 -9.67
N ALA A 342 5.41 -8.73 -10.13
CA ALA A 342 4.69 -8.74 -11.40
C ALA A 342 3.48 -7.79 -11.37
N THR A 343 2.77 -7.71 -10.24
CA THR A 343 1.67 -6.75 -10.06
C THR A 343 2.17 -5.31 -10.09
N GLU A 344 3.36 -5.01 -9.54
CA GLU A 344 3.98 -3.68 -9.63
C GLU A 344 4.38 -3.32 -11.07
N ILE A 345 4.90 -4.27 -11.85
CA ILE A 345 5.18 -4.06 -13.29
C ILE A 345 3.88 -3.77 -14.04
N ARG A 346 2.81 -4.54 -13.80
CA ARG A 346 1.50 -4.29 -14.41
C ARG A 346 0.94 -2.92 -14.02
N ARG A 347 1.06 -2.56 -12.74
CA ARG A 347 0.64 -1.28 -12.18
C ARG A 347 1.41 -0.12 -12.80
N ALA A 348 2.69 -0.30 -13.11
CA ALA A 348 3.49 0.71 -13.79
C ALA A 348 2.90 1.08 -15.16
N VAL A 349 2.37 0.09 -15.90
CA VAL A 349 1.73 0.26 -17.21
C VAL A 349 0.21 0.37 -17.14
N ARG A 350 -0.32 0.93 -16.04
CA ARG A 350 -1.75 1.25 -15.97
C ARG A 350 -2.11 2.28 -17.03
N GLY A 351 -3.22 2.08 -17.75
CA GLY A 351 -3.61 2.89 -18.91
C GLY A 351 -3.14 2.34 -20.27
N TYR A 352 -2.24 1.35 -20.28
CA TYR A 352 -1.83 0.68 -21.53
C TYR A 352 -2.84 -0.41 -21.89
N PRO A 353 -3.07 -0.68 -23.19
CA PRO A 353 -3.70 -1.92 -23.63
C PRO A 353 -2.82 -3.11 -23.24
N VAL A 354 -3.30 -3.94 -22.32
CA VAL A 354 -2.58 -5.12 -21.81
C VAL A 354 -3.43 -6.36 -22.02
N ILE A 355 -2.83 -7.40 -22.62
CA ILE A 355 -3.38 -8.74 -22.71
C ILE A 355 -2.63 -9.59 -21.69
N LEU A 356 -3.33 -10.14 -20.71
CA LEU A 356 -2.77 -11.14 -19.79
C LEU A 356 -2.94 -12.52 -20.42
N HIS A 357 -1.90 -13.34 -20.33
CA HIS A 357 -1.91 -14.68 -20.90
C HIS A 357 -2.13 -15.69 -19.79
N ASP A 358 -3.29 -16.32 -19.80
CA ASP A 358 -3.60 -17.45 -18.93
C ASP A 358 -3.48 -18.79 -19.68
N LYS A 359 -3.22 -19.85 -18.93
CA LYS A 359 -3.30 -21.23 -19.43
C LYS A 359 -4.49 -21.92 -18.77
N ASN A 360 -5.57 -22.11 -19.53
CA ASN A 360 -6.82 -22.70 -19.03
C ASN A 360 -7.45 -21.91 -17.87
N GLY A 361 -7.43 -20.58 -17.94
CA GLY A 361 -7.92 -19.67 -16.92
C GLY A 361 -6.98 -19.46 -15.73
N LYS A 362 -5.80 -20.09 -15.73
CA LYS A 362 -4.80 -19.98 -14.65
C LYS A 362 -3.63 -19.09 -15.08
N LEU A 363 -3.30 -18.10 -14.24
CA LEU A 363 -2.03 -17.40 -14.32
C LEU A 363 -0.97 -18.20 -13.57
N ASN A 364 -0.09 -18.86 -14.31
CA ASN A 364 0.96 -19.68 -13.73
C ASN A 364 2.20 -18.83 -13.47
N PHE A 365 2.61 -18.75 -12.21
CA PHE A 365 3.90 -18.21 -11.78
C PHE A 365 4.83 -19.38 -11.41
N THR A 366 4.91 -20.37 -12.30
CA THR A 366 5.80 -21.52 -12.13
C THR A 366 7.24 -21.12 -12.41
N PHE A 367 8.22 -21.84 -11.86
CA PHE A 367 9.67 -21.66 -12.11
C PHE A 367 10.06 -22.12 -13.54
N SER A 368 9.30 -21.68 -14.53
CA SER A 368 9.41 -22.03 -15.94
C SER A 368 9.07 -20.82 -16.79
N GLU A 369 9.68 -20.72 -17.97
CA GLU A 369 9.41 -19.63 -18.90
C GLU A 369 7.91 -19.52 -19.22
N GLU A 370 7.34 -18.35 -18.91
CA GLU A 370 5.91 -18.06 -19.10
C GLU A 370 5.75 -16.62 -19.59
N GLU A 371 5.00 -16.42 -20.68
CA GLU A 371 4.58 -15.08 -21.09
C GLU A 371 3.42 -14.67 -20.18
N ILE A 372 3.63 -13.68 -19.31
CA ILE A 372 2.61 -13.23 -18.34
C ILE A 372 1.67 -12.22 -18.99
N ALA A 373 2.21 -11.30 -19.77
CA ALA A 373 1.45 -10.22 -20.39
C ALA A 373 2.06 -9.74 -21.70
N THR A 374 1.23 -9.29 -22.63
CA THR A 374 1.62 -8.42 -23.74
C THR A 374 1.07 -7.01 -23.51
N ILE A 375 1.95 -6.03 -23.49
CA ILE A 375 1.67 -4.60 -23.32
C ILE A 375 1.82 -3.93 -24.69
N THR A 376 0.84 -3.14 -25.11
CA THR A 376 0.91 -2.39 -26.36
C THR A 376 1.29 -0.94 -26.09
N SER A 377 2.41 -0.49 -26.64
CA SER A 377 2.91 0.89 -26.57
C SER A 377 3.07 1.48 -27.97
N GLU A 378 3.36 2.79 -28.08
CA GLU A 378 3.62 3.41 -29.40
C GLU A 378 4.78 2.75 -30.15
N GLY A 379 5.78 2.26 -29.40
CA GLY A 379 6.93 1.54 -29.94
C GLY A 379 6.65 0.11 -30.36
N GLY A 380 5.43 -0.40 -30.16
CA GLY A 380 5.02 -1.76 -30.50
C GLY A 380 4.62 -2.59 -29.28
N LYS A 381 4.71 -3.92 -29.42
CA LYS A 381 4.32 -4.85 -28.35
C LYS A 381 5.52 -5.20 -27.47
N VAL A 382 5.36 -5.02 -26.17
CA VAL A 382 6.31 -5.41 -25.13
C VAL A 382 5.74 -6.58 -24.34
N LYS A 383 6.45 -7.70 -24.29
CA LYS A 383 6.07 -8.92 -23.58
C LYS A 383 6.73 -8.95 -22.20
N LEU A 384 5.95 -9.10 -21.15
CA LEU A 384 6.43 -9.46 -19.82
C LEU A 384 6.56 -10.99 -19.75
N ILE A 385 7.78 -11.48 -19.64
CA ILE A 385 8.07 -12.92 -19.59
C ILE A 385 8.77 -13.23 -18.26
N ALA A 386 8.26 -14.22 -17.53
CA ALA A 386 8.89 -14.75 -16.33
C ALA A 386 9.90 -15.85 -16.67
N GLU A 387 10.96 -15.98 -15.86
CA GLU A 387 11.83 -17.17 -15.82
C GLU A 387 12.47 -17.58 -17.17
N ARG A 388 12.65 -16.62 -18.09
CA ARG A 388 13.22 -16.88 -19.42
C ARG A 388 14.71 -17.16 -19.35
N ASN A 389 15.13 -18.33 -19.82
CA ASN A 389 16.54 -18.73 -19.82
C ASN A 389 17.30 -18.15 -21.01
N VAL A 390 18.45 -17.54 -20.75
CA VAL A 390 19.34 -16.96 -21.77
C VAL A 390 20.76 -17.44 -21.57
N THR A 391 21.46 -17.71 -22.67
CA THR A 391 22.87 -18.10 -22.65
C THR A 391 23.75 -17.00 -22.04
N LEU A 392 24.64 -17.41 -21.13
CA LEU A 392 25.62 -16.54 -20.48
C LEU A 392 27.03 -17.14 -20.61
N SER A 393 27.88 -16.51 -21.42
CA SER A 393 29.29 -16.87 -21.49
C SER A 393 30.08 -16.35 -20.29
N ASN A 394 30.91 -17.20 -19.68
CA ASN A 394 31.83 -16.85 -18.58
C ASN A 394 31.13 -16.18 -17.38
N PRO A 395 30.19 -16.90 -16.71
CA PRO A 395 29.54 -16.37 -15.52
C PRO A 395 30.57 -16.06 -14.42
N VAL A 396 30.39 -14.92 -13.75
CA VAL A 396 31.17 -14.55 -12.56
C VAL A 396 30.62 -15.26 -11.33
N SER A 397 29.29 -15.42 -11.25
CA SER A 397 28.70 -16.17 -10.14
C SER A 397 28.97 -17.66 -10.27
N LYS A 398 29.47 -18.28 -9.20
CA LYS A 398 29.64 -19.74 -9.09
C LYS A 398 28.32 -20.52 -9.20
N LYS A 399 27.17 -19.85 -9.04
CA LYS A 399 25.85 -20.47 -9.12
C LYS A 399 25.36 -20.68 -10.55
N ARG A 400 25.84 -19.88 -11.51
CA ARG A 400 25.41 -19.95 -12.91
C ARG A 400 26.35 -20.86 -13.70
N LYS A 401 25.78 -21.76 -14.52
CA LYS A 401 26.52 -22.74 -15.33
C LYS A 401 26.27 -22.51 -16.82
N GLY A 402 26.61 -21.33 -17.32
CA GLY A 402 26.46 -20.98 -18.74
C GLY A 402 25.12 -20.35 -19.13
N HIS A 403 24.24 -20.09 -18.16
CA HIS A 403 22.92 -19.51 -18.38
C HIS A 403 22.58 -18.48 -17.30
N ALA A 404 21.75 -17.51 -17.68
CA ALA A 404 21.10 -16.55 -16.80
C ALA A 404 19.58 -16.68 -16.96
N GLN A 405 18.87 -16.61 -15.84
CA GLN A 405 17.42 -16.77 -15.79
C GLN A 405 16.89 -15.78 -14.76
N PRO A 406 16.52 -14.56 -15.19
CA PRO A 406 15.92 -13.60 -14.29
C PRO A 406 14.48 -13.97 -13.96
N ASP A 407 14.01 -13.50 -12.80
CA ASP A 407 12.61 -13.69 -12.40
C ASP A 407 11.65 -13.10 -13.45
N TYR A 408 11.93 -11.90 -13.97
CA TYR A 408 11.16 -11.28 -15.07
C TYR A 408 12.04 -10.56 -16.11
N GLY A 409 11.51 -10.43 -17.32
CA GLY A 409 12.05 -9.55 -18.35
C GLY A 409 10.98 -8.91 -19.22
N LEU A 410 11.28 -7.71 -19.74
CA LEU A 410 10.49 -6.99 -20.75
C LEU A 410 11.12 -7.19 -22.12
N TRP A 411 10.39 -7.82 -23.04
CA TRP A 411 10.89 -8.30 -24.33
C TRP A 411 10.14 -7.68 -25.49
N VAL A 412 10.85 -7.33 -26.55
CA VAL A 412 10.27 -6.91 -27.84
C VAL A 412 10.73 -7.84 -28.95
N GLU A 413 9.94 -7.90 -30.03
CA GLU A 413 10.36 -8.58 -31.25
C GLU A 413 11.36 -7.70 -32.01
N GLY A 414 12.61 -8.16 -32.13
CA GLY A 414 13.65 -7.48 -32.91
C GLY A 414 13.73 -7.97 -34.35
N GLN A 415 14.68 -7.42 -35.12
CA GLN A 415 14.99 -7.88 -36.49
C GLN A 415 15.62 -9.28 -36.49
N GLY A 416 14.79 -10.31 -36.28
CA GLY A 416 15.15 -11.72 -36.37
C GLY A 416 15.38 -12.44 -35.03
N GLN A 417 15.47 -11.73 -33.90
CA GLN A 417 15.54 -12.33 -32.55
C GLN A 417 14.82 -11.46 -31.50
N PRO A 418 14.21 -12.05 -30.45
CA PRO A 418 13.67 -11.32 -29.32
C PRO A 418 14.75 -10.54 -28.57
N VAL A 419 14.43 -9.32 -28.17
CA VAL A 419 15.35 -8.42 -27.49
C VAL A 419 14.81 -8.07 -26.11
N CYS A 420 15.61 -8.23 -25.06
CA CYS A 420 15.26 -7.86 -23.70
C CYS A 420 15.65 -6.39 -23.44
N LEU A 421 14.67 -5.56 -23.07
CA LEU A 421 14.87 -4.14 -22.73
C LEU A 421 15.14 -3.92 -21.25
N MET A 422 14.53 -4.76 -20.40
CA MET A 422 14.71 -4.70 -18.95
C MET A 422 14.68 -6.10 -18.37
N VAL A 423 15.55 -6.34 -17.41
CA VAL A 423 15.59 -7.52 -16.56
C VAL A 423 15.21 -7.09 -15.15
N VAL A 424 14.34 -7.85 -14.49
CA VAL A 424 13.99 -7.64 -13.08
C VAL A 424 14.32 -8.92 -12.32
N GLU A 425 15.32 -8.82 -11.45
CA GLU A 425 15.65 -9.86 -10.47
C GLU A 425 14.97 -9.51 -9.15
N VAL A 426 14.16 -10.42 -8.64
CA VAL A 426 13.48 -10.32 -7.36
C VAL A 426 14.36 -10.91 -6.26
N LYS A 427 14.48 -10.20 -5.15
CA LYS A 427 15.18 -10.69 -3.96
C LYS A 427 14.38 -10.45 -2.69
N HIS A 428 13.94 -11.55 -2.11
CA HIS A 428 13.45 -11.62 -0.73
C HIS A 428 14.51 -12.36 0.09
N TYR A 429 15.34 -11.62 0.83
CA TYR A 429 16.65 -12.11 1.23
C TYR A 429 16.62 -13.20 2.32
N LYS A 430 17.51 -14.19 2.17
CA LYS A 430 17.92 -15.12 3.24
C LYS A 430 19.02 -14.53 4.14
N ARG A 431 19.89 -13.66 3.60
CA ARG A 431 20.94 -12.81 4.25
C ARG A 431 21.40 -11.72 3.27
N SER A 432 21.98 -10.61 3.77
CA SER A 432 22.62 -9.55 2.96
C SER A 432 23.91 -10.03 2.27
N ALA A 433 23.77 -10.75 1.17
CA ALA A 433 24.90 -11.22 0.39
C ALA A 433 25.33 -10.15 -0.65
N GLY A 434 25.86 -9.02 -0.19
CA GLY A 434 26.26 -7.91 -1.08
C GLY A 434 27.22 -8.31 -2.22
N ARG A 435 28.13 -9.28 -1.98
CA ARG A 435 28.99 -9.86 -3.02
C ARG A 435 28.20 -10.62 -4.09
N SER A 436 27.11 -11.27 -3.70
CA SER A 436 26.25 -12.01 -4.64
C SER A 436 25.42 -11.09 -5.54
N PHE A 437 25.11 -9.86 -5.11
CA PHE A 437 24.35 -8.91 -5.93
C PHE A 437 25.23 -8.29 -7.00
N ALA A 438 26.48 -7.95 -6.66
CA ALA A 438 27.46 -7.50 -7.64
C ALA A 438 27.68 -8.54 -8.75
N GLU A 439 27.89 -9.81 -8.37
CA GLU A 439 28.02 -10.92 -9.33
C GLU A 439 26.75 -11.11 -10.18
N MET A 440 25.57 -10.97 -9.57
CA MET A 440 24.28 -11.01 -10.29
C MET A 440 24.16 -9.90 -11.32
N PHE A 441 24.47 -8.65 -10.96
CA PHE A 441 24.42 -7.53 -11.89
C PHE A 441 25.36 -7.74 -13.07
N VAL A 442 26.60 -8.21 -12.82
CA VAL A 442 27.56 -8.51 -13.90
C VAL A 442 27.03 -9.61 -14.82
N ASP A 443 26.52 -10.70 -14.27
CA ASP A 443 26.03 -11.83 -15.04
C ASP A 443 24.83 -11.45 -15.93
N TYR A 444 23.84 -10.73 -15.39
CA TYR A 444 22.70 -10.28 -16.20
C TYR A 444 23.09 -9.18 -17.20
N ALA A 445 23.98 -8.25 -16.83
CA ALA A 445 24.45 -7.22 -17.76
C ALA A 445 25.22 -7.83 -18.94
N ARG A 446 25.88 -8.98 -18.75
CA ARG A 446 26.53 -9.77 -19.81
C ARG A 446 25.53 -10.57 -20.64
N ALA A 447 24.58 -11.25 -19.99
CA ALA A 447 23.54 -12.02 -20.67
C ALA A 447 22.60 -11.12 -21.50
N HIS A 448 22.39 -9.87 -21.06
CA HIS A 448 21.52 -8.89 -21.70
C HIS A 448 22.29 -7.58 -21.94
N PRO A 449 23.07 -7.50 -23.04
CA PRO A 449 24.00 -6.39 -23.29
C PRO A 449 23.35 -5.00 -23.38
N ILE A 450 22.06 -4.95 -23.72
CA ILE A 450 21.34 -3.68 -23.90
C ILE A 450 20.29 -3.41 -22.80
N ALA A 451 19.94 -4.41 -21.98
CA ALA A 451 18.86 -4.27 -21.02
C ALA A 451 19.26 -3.42 -19.80
N THR A 452 18.32 -2.67 -19.21
CA THR A 452 18.48 -2.28 -17.80
C THR A 452 18.39 -3.52 -16.93
N VAL A 453 19.28 -3.65 -15.94
CA VAL A 453 19.24 -4.74 -14.94
C VAL A 453 18.73 -4.15 -13.63
N ALA A 454 17.47 -4.40 -13.32
CA ALA A 454 16.84 -3.97 -12.08
C ALA A 454 16.87 -5.09 -11.03
N MET A 455 17.12 -4.72 -9.78
CA MET A 455 16.99 -5.63 -8.64
C MET A 455 15.87 -5.10 -7.73
N ALA A 456 14.75 -5.81 -7.69
CA ALA A 456 13.60 -5.54 -6.84
C ALA A 456 13.79 -6.26 -5.49
N ALA A 457 14.20 -5.53 -4.47
CA ALA A 457 14.57 -6.09 -3.17
C ALA A 457 13.62 -5.63 -2.06
N HIS A 458 13.08 -6.59 -1.31
CA HIS A 458 12.16 -6.31 -0.20
C HIS A 458 12.86 -5.49 0.90
N GLY A 459 14.12 -5.79 1.19
CA GLY A 459 14.97 -5.02 2.10
C GLY A 459 16.06 -4.19 1.42
N PRO A 460 17.10 -3.76 2.16
CA PRO A 460 18.08 -2.79 1.68
C PRO A 460 18.89 -3.32 0.48
N ALA A 461 19.09 -2.45 -0.52
CA ALA A 461 19.90 -2.75 -1.71
C ALA A 461 21.08 -1.78 -1.92
N GLY A 462 21.13 -0.68 -1.17
CA GLY A 462 21.92 0.53 -1.46
C GLY A 462 23.45 0.42 -1.48
N GLN A 463 24.03 -0.75 -1.17
CA GLN A 463 25.48 -0.98 -1.28
C GLN A 463 25.89 -2.00 -2.35
N ALA A 464 24.93 -2.61 -3.04
CA ALA A 464 25.22 -3.64 -4.05
C ALA A 464 26.13 -3.11 -5.16
N LEU A 465 25.81 -1.93 -5.71
CA LEU A 465 26.59 -1.30 -6.79
C LEU A 465 27.95 -0.79 -6.34
N LYS A 466 28.05 -0.20 -5.13
CA LYS A 466 29.32 0.32 -4.60
C LYS A 466 30.39 -0.76 -4.43
N ARG A 467 29.97 -2.02 -4.25
CA ARG A 467 30.86 -3.19 -4.11
C ARG A 467 31.15 -3.88 -5.45
N ALA A 468 30.46 -3.50 -6.51
CA ALA A 468 30.63 -4.06 -7.84
C ALA A 468 31.79 -3.37 -8.59
N THR A 469 33.00 -3.44 -8.03
CA THR A 469 34.24 -2.98 -8.70
C THR A 469 34.54 -3.73 -10.01
N ILE A 470 33.79 -4.79 -10.30
CA ILE A 470 33.91 -5.67 -11.47
C ILE A 470 33.07 -5.15 -12.64
N LEU A 471 32.11 -4.25 -12.42
CA LEU A 471 31.33 -3.64 -13.50
C LEU A 471 32.17 -2.55 -14.18
N ASP A 472 32.25 -2.58 -15.50
CA ASP A 472 32.67 -1.40 -16.26
C ASP A 472 31.63 -0.27 -16.10
N SER A 473 32.03 0.95 -16.44
CA SER A 473 31.19 2.15 -16.26
C SER A 473 29.88 2.09 -17.05
N VAL A 474 29.85 1.38 -18.19
CA VAL A 474 28.68 1.25 -19.06
C VAL A 474 27.67 0.29 -18.46
N ALA A 475 28.11 -0.88 -17.98
CA ALA A 475 27.27 -1.84 -17.29
C ALA A 475 26.76 -1.29 -15.95
N ALA A 476 27.58 -0.53 -15.22
CA ALA A 476 27.17 0.12 -13.97
C ALA A 476 26.01 1.11 -14.18
N GLY A 477 26.00 1.87 -15.28
CA GLY A 477 24.93 2.83 -15.58
C GLY A 477 23.54 2.21 -15.81
N ARG A 478 23.51 0.94 -16.24
CA ARG A 478 22.28 0.16 -16.51
C ARG A 478 21.80 -0.69 -15.32
N CYS A 479 22.59 -0.81 -14.26
CA CYS A 479 22.22 -1.59 -13.09
C CYS A 479 21.49 -0.72 -12.06
N LYS A 480 20.28 -1.11 -11.65
CA LYS A 480 19.38 -0.30 -10.80
C LYS A 480 18.90 -1.11 -9.59
N PRO A 481 19.45 -0.86 -8.38
CA PRO A 481 18.94 -1.45 -7.15
C PRO A 481 17.73 -0.69 -6.63
N PHE A 482 16.60 -1.38 -6.47
CA PHE A 482 15.41 -0.89 -5.78
C PHE A 482 15.29 -1.62 -4.44
N GLY A 483 15.91 -1.06 -3.41
CA GLY A 483 15.86 -1.60 -2.06
C GLY A 483 14.67 -1.02 -1.29
N HIS A 484 14.15 -1.80 -0.34
CA HIS A 484 12.91 -1.46 0.38
C HIS A 484 11.71 -1.30 -0.55
N LEU A 485 11.71 -1.99 -1.71
CA LEU A 485 10.56 -2.01 -2.59
C LEU A 485 9.48 -2.86 -1.92
N THR A 486 8.64 -2.19 -1.12
CA THR A 486 7.58 -2.78 -0.30
C THR A 486 6.30 -1.97 -0.50
N PRO A 487 5.10 -2.51 -0.21
CA PRO A 487 3.85 -1.77 -0.38
C PRO A 487 3.82 -0.38 0.28
N GLY A 488 4.45 -0.25 1.45
CA GLY A 488 4.52 0.99 2.22
C GLY A 488 5.53 2.03 1.71
N ASP A 489 6.51 1.66 0.88
CA ASP A 489 7.49 2.60 0.34
C ASP A 489 7.06 3.14 -1.03
N ARG A 490 6.16 4.12 -1.00
CA ARG A 490 5.66 4.78 -2.22
C ARG A 490 6.78 5.37 -3.07
N CYS A 491 7.83 5.92 -2.46
CA CYS A 491 8.90 6.60 -3.20
C CYS A 491 9.67 5.61 -4.08
N VAL A 492 10.08 4.48 -3.51
CA VAL A 492 10.80 3.44 -4.25
C VAL A 492 9.91 2.79 -5.30
N ARG A 493 8.61 2.60 -5.02
CA ARG A 493 7.64 2.09 -5.99
C ARG A 493 7.47 3.02 -7.21
N GLU A 494 7.41 4.34 -6.99
CA GLU A 494 7.37 5.31 -8.09
C GLU A 494 8.67 5.33 -8.90
N GLN A 495 9.83 5.19 -8.25
CA GLN A 495 11.11 5.05 -8.95
C GLN A 495 11.14 3.77 -9.81
N PHE A 496 10.66 2.65 -9.27
CA PHE A 496 10.56 1.39 -10.00
C PHE A 496 9.59 1.52 -11.20
N ARG A 497 8.42 2.13 -10.99
CA ARG A 497 7.45 2.45 -12.04
C ARG A 497 8.07 3.28 -13.15
N ALA A 498 8.76 4.37 -12.81
CA ALA A 498 9.38 5.25 -13.79
C ALA A 498 10.43 4.52 -14.64
N GLU A 499 11.22 3.64 -14.03
CA GLU A 499 12.18 2.82 -14.76
C GLU A 499 11.47 1.81 -15.69
N VAL A 500 10.39 1.14 -15.26
CA VAL A 500 9.59 0.26 -16.13
C VAL A 500 9.05 1.03 -17.33
N LEU A 501 8.43 2.19 -17.11
CA LEU A 501 7.83 3.01 -18.16
C LEU A 501 8.85 3.49 -19.20
N LYS A 502 10.09 3.77 -18.79
CA LYS A 502 11.17 4.12 -19.72
C LYS A 502 11.43 3.04 -20.78
N HIS A 503 11.26 1.77 -20.44
CA HIS A 503 11.49 0.65 -21.35
C HIS A 503 10.23 0.20 -22.10
N VAL A 504 9.05 0.44 -21.53
CA VAL A 504 7.78 0.17 -22.22
C VAL A 504 7.51 1.22 -23.30
N GLY A 505 7.93 2.47 -23.06
CA GLY A 505 7.59 3.61 -23.91
C GLY A 505 6.19 4.15 -23.63
N PRO A 506 5.78 5.27 -24.26
CA PRO A 506 4.46 5.86 -24.06
C PRO A 506 3.32 4.91 -24.50
N PRO A 507 2.12 5.02 -23.90
CA PRO A 507 0.98 4.20 -24.28
C PRO A 507 0.64 4.44 -25.75
N ALA A 508 0.35 3.39 -26.50
CA ALA A 508 -0.10 3.55 -27.88
C ALA A 508 -1.33 4.46 -27.89
N ALA A 509 -1.30 5.54 -28.68
CA ALA A 509 -2.46 6.38 -28.88
C ALA A 509 -3.66 5.48 -29.24
N ILE A 510 -4.61 5.42 -28.32
CA ILE A 510 -5.87 4.76 -28.57
C ILE A 510 -6.60 5.74 -29.50
N LYS A 511 -6.53 5.53 -30.82
CA LYS A 511 -7.29 6.35 -31.76
C LYS A 511 -8.76 6.33 -31.36
N GLY A 512 -9.34 7.50 -31.14
CA GLY A 512 -10.68 7.65 -30.58
C GLY A 512 -10.80 7.53 -29.07
N ALA A 513 -9.69 7.64 -28.33
CA ALA A 513 -9.76 7.70 -26.87
C ALA A 513 -10.30 9.04 -26.39
N GLU A 514 -11.18 8.90 -25.40
CA GLU A 514 -11.63 9.98 -24.56
C GLU A 514 -10.71 10.08 -23.34
N VAL A 515 -10.63 11.27 -22.74
CA VAL A 515 -9.91 11.51 -21.48
C VAL A 515 -10.75 12.33 -20.53
N LEU A 516 -10.71 11.97 -19.26
CA LEU A 516 -11.31 12.74 -18.19
C LEU A 516 -10.35 13.84 -17.77
N VAL A 517 -10.76 15.10 -17.80
CA VAL A 517 -9.95 16.22 -17.32
C VAL A 517 -10.64 16.82 -16.12
N ILE A 518 -9.92 17.00 -15.02
CA ILE A 518 -10.51 17.51 -13.78
C ILE A 518 -9.75 18.76 -13.38
N ASP A 519 -10.47 19.87 -13.37
CA ASP A 519 -10.00 21.12 -12.82
C ASP A 519 -9.83 20.99 -11.31
N ILE A 520 -8.59 21.14 -10.85
CA ILE A 520 -8.19 21.06 -9.44
C ILE A 520 -7.75 22.43 -8.91
N SER A 521 -8.25 23.51 -9.51
CA SER A 521 -8.07 24.86 -9.02
C SER A 521 -8.67 25.09 -7.62
N GLN A 522 -8.26 26.17 -6.97
CA GLN A 522 -8.73 26.52 -5.64
C GLN A 522 -10.26 26.73 -5.57
N SER A 523 -10.88 27.29 -6.62
CA SER A 523 -12.33 27.50 -6.66
C SER A 523 -13.09 26.18 -6.72
N MET A 524 -12.61 25.23 -7.52
CA MET A 524 -13.09 23.85 -7.58
C MET A 524 -12.96 23.13 -6.24
N ALA A 525 -11.81 23.23 -5.58
CA ALA A 525 -11.55 22.60 -4.29
C ALA A 525 -12.48 23.11 -3.18
N ASN A 526 -12.82 24.40 -3.20
CA ASN A 526 -13.67 25.00 -2.17
C ASN A 526 -15.16 24.67 -2.32
N THR A 527 -15.61 24.32 -3.53
CA THR A 527 -17.05 24.28 -3.84
C THR A 527 -17.51 22.97 -4.49
N VAL A 528 -16.76 22.44 -5.44
CA VAL A 528 -17.24 21.36 -6.34
C VAL A 528 -16.64 20.00 -6.02
N LEU A 529 -15.31 19.90 -5.81
CA LEU A 529 -14.60 18.59 -5.78
C LEU A 529 -15.01 17.67 -4.63
N TYR A 530 -15.58 18.23 -3.56
CA TYR A 530 -16.07 17.45 -2.42
C TYR A 530 -17.58 17.23 -2.44
N SER A 531 -18.30 17.79 -3.43
CA SER A 531 -19.75 17.66 -3.54
C SER A 531 -20.18 16.21 -3.87
N PRO A 532 -21.35 15.75 -3.40
CA PRO A 532 -21.91 14.47 -3.80
C PRO A 532 -22.14 14.36 -5.32
N VAL A 533 -22.48 15.49 -5.95
CA VAL A 533 -22.73 15.58 -7.40
C VAL A 533 -21.46 15.27 -8.18
N PHE A 534 -20.34 15.88 -7.83
CA PHE A 534 -19.04 15.58 -8.45
C PHE A 534 -18.65 14.12 -8.27
N LYS A 535 -18.79 13.55 -7.07
CA LYS A 535 -18.48 12.12 -6.84
C LYS A 535 -19.34 11.20 -7.70
N SER A 536 -20.63 11.49 -7.83
CA SER A 536 -21.55 10.72 -8.67
C SER A 536 -21.17 10.82 -10.16
N TRP A 537 -20.92 12.04 -10.63
CA TRP A 537 -20.49 12.28 -12.02
C TRP A 537 -19.16 11.59 -12.32
N LEU A 538 -18.18 11.73 -11.42
CA LEU A 538 -16.87 11.12 -11.56
C LEU A 538 -16.98 9.59 -11.63
N ASN A 539 -17.77 8.97 -10.76
CA ASN A 539 -17.97 7.52 -10.78
C ASN A 539 -18.62 7.03 -12.08
N GLN A 540 -19.54 7.80 -12.67
CA GLN A 540 -20.11 7.48 -13.97
C GLN A 540 -19.05 7.65 -15.07
N ALA A 541 -18.34 8.78 -15.09
CA ALA A 541 -17.36 9.09 -16.12
C ALA A 541 -16.20 8.08 -16.16
N LYS A 542 -15.77 7.57 -14.99
CA LYS A 542 -14.76 6.50 -14.88
C LYS A 542 -15.16 5.20 -15.58
N GLN A 543 -16.45 4.90 -15.68
CA GLN A 543 -16.93 3.69 -16.37
C GLN A 543 -16.81 3.81 -17.90
N GLU A 544 -16.79 5.04 -18.41
CA GLU A 544 -16.79 5.34 -19.84
C GLU A 544 -15.39 5.69 -20.35
N VAL A 545 -14.56 6.28 -19.49
CA VAL A 545 -13.26 6.83 -19.87
C VAL A 545 -12.15 6.21 -19.02
N ALA A 546 -11.16 5.58 -19.66
CA ALA A 546 -10.09 4.85 -18.97
C ALA A 546 -8.97 5.74 -18.43
N SER A 547 -8.77 6.92 -19.02
CA SER A 547 -7.68 7.85 -18.67
C SER A 547 -8.21 9.12 -18.02
N ALA A 548 -7.45 9.68 -17.09
CA ALA A 548 -7.78 10.93 -16.44
C ALA A 548 -6.56 11.82 -16.17
N ILE A 549 -6.78 13.12 -16.15
CA ILE A 549 -5.77 14.15 -15.97
C ILE A 549 -6.28 15.18 -14.96
N LEU A 550 -5.48 15.50 -13.95
CA LEU A 550 -5.75 16.60 -13.02
C LEU A 550 -5.02 17.85 -13.49
N VAL A 551 -5.74 18.96 -13.62
CA VAL A 551 -5.25 20.20 -14.24
C VAL A 551 -5.53 21.41 -13.36
N ASP A 552 -4.56 22.30 -13.21
CA ASP A 552 -4.75 23.67 -12.72
C ASP A 552 -4.31 24.69 -13.80
N THR A 553 -3.25 25.47 -13.56
CA THR A 553 -2.49 26.16 -14.62
C THR A 553 -1.63 25.19 -15.44
N GLU A 554 -1.37 23.99 -14.93
CA GLU A 554 -0.53 22.95 -15.52
C GLU A 554 -1.16 21.57 -15.35
N GLN A 555 -0.66 20.58 -16.09
CA GLN A 555 -0.99 19.17 -15.84
C GLN A 555 -0.26 18.71 -14.58
N ARG A 556 -1.01 18.39 -13.52
CA ARG A 556 -0.46 17.97 -12.21
C ARG A 556 -0.35 16.47 -12.06
N TRP A 557 -1.21 15.74 -12.76
CA TRP A 557 -1.26 14.30 -12.70
C TRP A 557 -1.94 13.75 -13.94
N GLU A 558 -1.50 12.59 -14.39
CA GLU A 558 -2.14 11.78 -15.43
C GLU A 558 -2.08 10.31 -15.01
N GLY A 559 -3.17 9.59 -15.23
CA GLY A 559 -3.27 8.19 -14.87
C GLY A 559 -4.59 7.57 -15.29
N ASN A 560 -4.89 6.40 -14.75
CA ASN A 560 -6.16 5.74 -15.00
C ASN A 560 -7.29 6.46 -14.26
N SER A 561 -8.48 6.54 -14.86
CA SER A 561 -9.62 7.23 -14.27
C SER A 561 -10.01 6.67 -12.90
N ASP A 562 -9.84 5.38 -12.64
CA ASP A 562 -10.11 4.76 -11.34
C ASP A 562 -9.28 5.38 -10.21
N ASP A 563 -8.04 5.80 -10.50
CA ASP A 563 -7.08 6.34 -9.53
C ASP A 563 -7.30 7.82 -9.19
N VAL A 564 -8.16 8.50 -9.93
CA VAL A 564 -8.43 9.94 -9.75
C VAL A 564 -8.77 10.27 -8.30
N THR A 565 -9.55 9.43 -7.63
CA THR A 565 -10.02 9.71 -6.27
C THR A 565 -8.86 9.74 -5.28
N GLU A 566 -7.84 8.89 -5.48
CA GLU A 566 -6.62 8.92 -4.68
C GLU A 566 -5.73 10.12 -5.07
N ALA A 567 -5.65 10.43 -6.37
CA ALA A 567 -4.87 11.55 -6.87
C ALA A 567 -5.38 12.93 -6.40
N LEU A 568 -6.70 13.07 -6.20
CA LEU A 568 -7.37 14.29 -5.72
C LEU A 568 -7.03 14.65 -4.26
N VAL A 569 -6.35 13.78 -3.51
CA VAL A 569 -5.96 14.01 -2.11
C VAL A 569 -4.79 15.01 -1.97
N ARG A 570 -4.14 15.40 -3.08
CA ARG A 570 -2.98 16.31 -3.04
C ARG A 570 -3.40 17.75 -2.75
N PRO A 571 -2.62 18.53 -1.97
CA PRO A 571 -2.95 19.94 -1.69
C PRO A 571 -2.99 20.78 -2.97
N MET A 572 -4.05 21.56 -3.13
CA MET A 572 -4.39 22.37 -4.30
C MET A 572 -4.26 23.86 -3.97
N ASN A 573 -3.24 24.55 -4.49
CA ASN A 573 -2.94 25.96 -4.15
C ASN A 573 -2.64 26.84 -5.37
N CYS A 574 -3.21 26.55 -6.54
CA CYS A 574 -2.92 27.30 -7.77
C CYS A 574 -4.19 27.80 -8.46
N GLY A 575 -4.03 28.80 -9.32
CA GLY A 575 -5.10 29.36 -10.15
C GLY A 575 -5.52 28.42 -11.29
N THR A 576 -6.39 28.92 -12.18
CA THR A 576 -6.99 28.14 -13.27
C THR A 576 -6.46 28.62 -14.62
N SER A 577 -5.94 27.71 -15.45
CA SER A 577 -5.73 27.97 -16.89
C SER A 577 -5.89 26.69 -17.68
N LEU A 578 -7.14 26.35 -17.99
CA LEU A 578 -7.47 25.07 -18.62
C LEU A 578 -7.13 25.05 -20.11
N ALA A 579 -7.33 26.16 -20.83
CA ALA A 579 -7.28 26.13 -22.30
C ALA A 579 -5.91 25.75 -22.89
N PRO A 580 -4.76 26.28 -22.40
CA PRO A 580 -3.45 25.89 -22.92
C PRO A 580 -3.11 24.43 -22.64
N VAL A 581 -3.53 23.90 -21.49
CA VAL A 581 -3.31 22.50 -21.11
C VAL A 581 -4.18 21.59 -21.98
N LEU A 582 -5.46 21.96 -22.16
CA LEU A 582 -6.40 21.17 -22.94
C LEU A 582 -6.02 21.10 -24.44
N ASN A 583 -5.45 22.16 -25.01
CA ASN A 583 -4.89 22.13 -26.37
C ASN A 583 -3.75 21.10 -26.52
N ARG A 584 -2.94 20.91 -25.48
CA ARG A 584 -1.89 19.86 -25.50
C ARG A 584 -2.50 18.48 -25.36
N ILE A 585 -3.46 18.32 -24.43
CA ILE A 585 -4.17 17.05 -24.23
C ILE A 585 -4.88 16.62 -25.53
N LEU A 586 -5.58 17.52 -26.20
CA LEU A 586 -6.30 17.23 -27.45
C LEU A 586 -5.39 16.96 -28.66
N ALA A 587 -4.07 17.08 -28.52
CA ALA A 587 -3.14 16.54 -29.51
C ALA A 587 -3.10 15.00 -29.47
N ASP A 588 -3.39 14.41 -28.31
CA ASP A 588 -3.27 12.98 -28.03
C ASP A 588 -4.64 12.27 -27.88
N TYR A 589 -5.72 13.02 -27.63
CA TYR A 589 -7.07 12.50 -27.36
C TYR A 589 -8.12 13.12 -28.30
N GLU A 590 -9.12 12.34 -28.72
CA GLU A 590 -10.19 12.81 -29.63
C GLU A 590 -11.25 13.66 -28.89
N LEU A 591 -11.48 13.33 -27.62
CA LEU A 591 -12.46 14.00 -26.77
C LEU A 591 -11.91 14.16 -25.34
N ALA A 592 -12.00 15.36 -24.79
CA ALA A 592 -11.78 15.61 -23.37
C ALA A 592 -13.11 15.89 -22.67
N ARG A 593 -13.46 15.08 -21.66
CA ARG A 593 -14.58 15.33 -20.74
C ARG A 593 -14.06 16.04 -19.51
N VAL A 594 -14.30 17.34 -19.43
CA VAL A 594 -13.75 18.23 -18.41
C VAL A 594 -14.77 18.44 -17.30
N ALA A 595 -14.39 18.24 -16.03
CA ALA A 595 -15.12 18.77 -14.87
C ALA A 595 -14.47 20.06 -14.39
N THR A 596 -15.24 21.14 -14.36
CA THR A 596 -14.80 22.47 -13.90
C THR A 596 -15.98 23.22 -13.28
N ASP A 597 -15.73 24.43 -12.77
CA ASP A 597 -16.74 25.34 -12.28
C ASP A 597 -17.11 26.37 -13.38
N ARG A 598 -17.86 27.41 -13.02
CA ARG A 598 -18.27 28.46 -13.97
C ARG A 598 -17.08 29.21 -14.59
N GLU A 599 -16.00 29.43 -13.84
CA GLU A 599 -14.87 30.22 -14.32
C GLU A 599 -14.10 29.45 -15.41
N GLY A 600 -13.73 28.20 -15.14
CA GLY A 600 -13.05 27.38 -16.13
C GLY A 600 -13.94 27.04 -17.34
N ALA A 601 -15.23 26.84 -17.11
CA ALA A 601 -16.24 26.64 -18.15
C ALA A 601 -16.30 27.81 -19.16
N GLU A 602 -16.30 29.06 -18.68
CA GLU A 602 -16.28 30.26 -19.54
C GLU A 602 -14.92 30.48 -20.21
N GLU A 603 -13.81 30.06 -19.59
CA GLU A 603 -12.50 30.02 -20.25
C GLU A 603 -12.51 29.07 -21.46
N LEU A 604 -12.99 27.84 -21.27
CA LEU A 604 -13.06 26.82 -22.32
C LEU A 604 -14.00 27.22 -23.46
N LYS A 605 -15.17 27.76 -23.13
CA LYS A 605 -16.14 28.25 -24.12
C LYS A 605 -15.55 29.35 -25.01
N ARG A 606 -14.79 30.29 -24.44
CA ARG A 606 -14.13 31.37 -25.20
C ARG A 606 -13.07 30.84 -26.15
N HIS A 607 -12.29 29.84 -25.72
CA HIS A 607 -11.17 29.29 -26.50
C HIS A 607 -11.61 28.28 -27.56
N PHE A 608 -12.46 27.32 -27.20
CA PHE A 608 -12.84 26.20 -28.07
C PHE A 608 -14.13 26.43 -28.86
N ARG A 609 -14.92 27.46 -28.52
CA ARG A 609 -16.14 27.88 -29.22
C ARG A 609 -17.07 26.70 -29.52
N SER A 610 -17.30 26.39 -30.80
CA SER A 610 -18.21 25.33 -31.25
C SER A 610 -17.74 23.91 -30.92
N ARG A 611 -16.49 23.73 -30.47
CA ARG A 611 -15.95 22.42 -30.06
C ARG A 611 -16.24 22.09 -28.59
N ALA A 612 -16.72 23.05 -27.81
CA ALA A 612 -17.05 22.85 -26.40
C ALA A 612 -18.58 22.72 -26.21
N ARG A 613 -19.03 21.61 -25.65
CA ARG A 613 -20.42 21.40 -25.23
C ARG A 613 -20.49 21.36 -23.71
N MET A 614 -21.34 22.19 -23.13
CA MET A 614 -21.41 22.39 -21.68
C MET A 614 -22.71 21.84 -21.11
N THR A 615 -22.62 21.17 -19.98
CA THR A 615 -23.75 20.69 -19.20
C THR A 615 -23.59 21.18 -17.76
N GLU A 616 -24.42 22.13 -17.36
CA GLU A 616 -24.47 22.57 -15.96
C GLU A 616 -25.14 21.49 -15.10
N MET A 617 -24.52 21.21 -13.96
CA MET A 617 -25.01 20.27 -12.96
C MET A 617 -25.26 21.03 -11.63
N ALA A 618 -25.81 20.32 -10.65
CA ALA A 618 -25.98 20.88 -9.30
C ALA A 618 -24.61 21.16 -8.63
N ASP A 619 -24.64 21.94 -7.54
CA ASP A 619 -23.48 22.31 -6.73
C ASP A 619 -22.35 23.05 -7.48
N GLY A 620 -22.69 23.70 -8.60
CA GLY A 620 -21.75 24.51 -9.37
C GLY A 620 -20.81 23.72 -10.28
N LEU A 621 -20.95 22.38 -10.34
CA LEU A 621 -20.23 21.55 -11.30
C LEU A 621 -20.71 21.82 -12.72
N ILE A 622 -19.77 22.00 -13.65
CA ILE A 622 -20.03 22.07 -15.08
C ILE A 622 -19.18 21.01 -15.77
N ALA A 623 -19.85 20.09 -16.45
CA ALA A 623 -19.20 19.12 -17.33
C ALA A 623 -19.08 19.74 -18.73
N VAL A 624 -17.87 19.76 -19.29
CA VAL A 624 -17.58 20.30 -20.62
C VAL A 624 -16.94 19.22 -21.49
N GLU A 625 -17.58 18.90 -22.60
CA GLU A 625 -17.02 18.02 -23.62
C GLU A 625 -16.29 18.87 -24.67
N VAL A 626 -15.00 18.62 -24.87
CA VAL A 626 -14.18 19.34 -25.87
C VAL A 626 -13.58 18.35 -26.85
N THR A 627 -13.97 18.43 -28.12
CA THR A 627 -13.42 17.59 -29.20
C THR A 627 -12.11 18.18 -29.74
N ALA A 628 -11.24 17.33 -30.29
CA ALA A 628 -9.95 17.67 -30.91
C ALA A 628 -10.02 18.56 -32.17
#